data_AF-A0AAW8TSJ1-F1
#
_entry.id   AF-A0AAW8TSJ1-F1
#
_cell.length_a   1.000
_cell.length_b   1.000
_cell.length_c   1.000
_cell.angle_alpha   90.00
_cell.angle_beta   90.00
_cell.angle_gamma   90.00
#
_symmetry.space_group_name_H-M   'P 1'
#
loop_
_entity.id
_entity.type
_entity.pdbx_description
1 polymer ?
#
loop_
_entity_poly.entity_id
_entity_poly.type
_entity_poly.pdbx_seq_one_letter_code
_entity_poly.pdbx_strand_id
1 'polypeptide(L)'
;MSEVEMSRLLGEYTEVINRVLSRGGVFYFHPDYEDYRQELNLVLVQWMQKCPTLLHFLLDYPEERIYQRLLWFLLDLRRQSRKQVSGAVEVAEVAEVLADTQKTVLQALEDEEHFATCWESLRPSQQRQFWVLLKEPQETGFSRSRLSYYRCQLKKSFKNFYPNL
;
A
#
# COMPACT_ATOMS: atom_id res chain seq x y z
N MET A 1 -30.33 24.83 25.34
CA MET A 1 -29.40 24.89 26.49
C MET A 1 -28.35 25.95 26.22
N SER A 2 -27.90 26.70 27.24
CA SER A 2 -26.92 27.78 27.08
C SER A 2 -25.49 27.24 26.88
N GLU A 3 -24.61 28.05 26.28
CA GLU A 3 -23.20 27.69 26.07
C GLU A 3 -22.43 27.47 27.38
N VAL A 4 -22.80 28.20 28.44
CA VAL A 4 -22.20 28.07 29.77
C VAL A 4 -22.57 26.72 30.39
N GLU A 5 -23.84 26.30 30.29
CA GLU A 5 -24.29 24.98 30.77
C GLU A 5 -23.61 23.84 30.00
N MET A 6 -23.48 23.98 28.67
CA MET A 6 -22.79 22.99 27.83
C MET A 6 -21.31 22.85 28.22
N SER A 7 -20.60 23.98 28.36
CA SER A 7 -19.19 23.98 28.76
C SER A 7 -18.97 23.33 30.13
N ARG A 8 -19.88 23.57 31.07
CA ARG A 8 -19.83 22.91 32.39
C ARG A 8 -20.02 21.40 32.28
N LEU A 9 -21.04 20.95 31.55
CA LEU A 9 -21.29 19.53 31.34
C LEU A 9 -20.11 18.83 30.64
N LEU A 10 -19.48 19.47 29.66
CA LEU A 10 -18.28 18.93 29.01
C LEU A 10 -17.16 18.66 30.03
N GLY A 11 -16.96 19.59 30.98
CA GLY A 11 -16.05 19.40 32.10
C GLY A 11 -16.42 18.17 32.94
N GLU A 12 -17.69 18.06 33.34
CA GLU A 12 -18.20 16.93 34.14
C GLU A 12 -18.06 15.57 33.42
N TYR A 13 -18.24 15.53 32.09
CA TYR A 13 -18.12 14.32 31.28
C TYR A 13 -16.70 13.97 30.84
N THR A 14 -15.69 14.75 31.22
CA THR A 14 -14.28 14.48 30.87
C THR A 14 -13.86 13.07 31.31
N GLU A 15 -14.22 12.66 32.52
CA GLU A 15 -13.91 11.32 33.04
C GLU A 15 -14.68 10.20 32.31
N VAL A 16 -15.89 10.47 31.83
CA VAL A 16 -16.63 9.53 30.99
C VAL A 16 -15.91 9.33 29.66
N ILE A 17 -15.48 10.43 29.02
CA ILE A 17 -14.72 10.39 27.77
C ILE A 17 -13.40 9.62 27.94
N ASN A 18 -12.65 9.88 29.02
CA ASN A 18 -11.41 9.17 29.32
C ASN A 18 -11.63 7.66 29.50
N ARG A 19 -12.71 7.26 30.18
CA ARG A 19 -13.10 5.85 30.32
C ARG A 19 -13.52 5.24 28.98
N VAL A 20 -14.22 5.97 28.13
CA VAL A 20 -14.60 5.52 26.77
C VAL A 20 -13.36 5.29 25.92
N LEU A 21 -12.42 6.25 25.88
CA LEU A 21 -11.17 6.15 25.13
C LEU A 21 -10.35 4.94 25.59
N SER A 22 -10.14 4.81 26.90
CA SER A 22 -9.39 3.69 27.50
C SER A 22 -10.06 2.35 27.18
N ARG A 23 -11.39 2.25 27.31
CA ARG A 23 -12.14 1.04 26.98
C ARG A 23 -12.08 0.69 25.50
N GLY A 24 -12.06 1.71 24.65
CA GLY A 24 -11.89 1.62 23.21
C GLY A 24 -10.44 1.36 22.78
N GLY A 25 -9.49 1.24 23.71
CA GLY A 25 -8.08 0.97 23.44
C GLY A 25 -7.30 2.17 22.90
N VAL A 26 -7.77 3.40 23.19
CA VAL A 26 -7.10 4.66 22.87
C VAL A 26 -6.59 5.27 24.18
N PHE A 27 -5.31 5.07 24.45
CA PHE A 27 -4.64 5.59 25.66
C PHE A 27 -3.94 6.92 25.37
N TYR A 28 -3.53 7.64 26.40
CA TYR A 28 -2.90 8.97 26.28
C TYR A 28 -1.70 9.03 25.31
N PHE A 29 -0.94 7.94 25.18
CA PHE A 29 0.21 7.86 24.27
C PHE A 29 -0.17 7.51 22.82
N HIS A 30 -1.45 7.30 22.53
CA HIS A 30 -1.92 7.04 21.17
C HIS A 30 -1.69 8.30 20.31
N PRO A 31 -1.13 8.20 19.09
CA PRO A 31 -0.87 9.36 18.24
C PRO A 31 -2.10 10.25 18.04
N ASP A 32 -3.24 9.63 17.76
CA ASP A 32 -4.51 10.33 17.53
C ASP A 32 -5.37 10.48 18.81
N TYR A 33 -4.79 10.37 20.01
CA TYR A 33 -5.55 10.43 21.27
C TYR A 33 -6.38 11.71 21.37
N GLU A 34 -5.75 12.85 21.09
CA GLU A 34 -6.41 14.15 21.20
C GLU A 34 -7.49 14.32 20.14
N ASP A 35 -7.29 13.79 18.93
CA ASP A 35 -8.28 13.81 17.86
C ASP A 35 -9.53 13.00 18.26
N TYR A 36 -9.35 11.76 18.74
CA TYR A 36 -10.48 10.97 19.23
C TYR A 36 -11.19 11.65 20.41
N ARG A 37 -10.45 12.28 21.32
CA ARG A 37 -11.04 13.02 22.45
C ARG A 37 -11.85 14.21 21.94
N GLN A 38 -11.35 14.96 20.96
CA GLN A 38 -12.07 16.09 20.35
C GLN A 38 -13.34 15.64 19.63
N GLU A 39 -13.27 14.57 18.84
CA GLU A 39 -14.44 14.00 18.15
C GLU A 39 -15.53 13.58 19.13
N LEU A 40 -15.17 12.95 20.26
CA LEU A 40 -16.15 12.59 21.30
C LEU A 40 -16.79 13.82 21.96
N ASN A 41 -16.02 14.89 22.19
CA ASN A 41 -16.55 16.15 22.70
C ASN A 41 -17.53 16.79 21.69
N LEU A 42 -17.17 16.83 20.40
CA LEU A 42 -18.03 17.38 19.35
C LEU A 42 -19.37 16.65 19.27
N VAL A 43 -19.35 15.31 19.31
CA VAL A 43 -20.58 14.50 19.32
C VAL A 43 -21.44 14.81 20.55
N LEU A 44 -20.82 14.96 21.73
CA LEU A 44 -21.54 15.28 22.94
C LEU A 44 -22.21 16.66 22.86
N VAL A 45 -21.51 17.67 22.32
CA VAL A 45 -22.09 19.01 22.03
C VAL A 45 -23.26 18.90 21.06
N GLN A 46 -23.13 18.10 19.99
CA GLN A 46 -24.23 17.90 19.05
C GLN A 46 -25.47 17.26 19.69
N TRP A 47 -25.30 16.39 20.70
CA TRP A 47 -26.43 15.84 21.45
C TRP A 47 -27.03 16.88 22.40
N MET A 48 -26.19 17.65 23.09
CA MET A 48 -26.59 18.75 23.96
C MET A 48 -27.42 19.81 23.22
N GLN A 49 -27.04 20.17 21.99
CA GLN A 49 -27.75 21.13 21.15
C GLN A 49 -29.16 20.66 20.74
N LYS A 50 -29.40 19.34 20.71
CA LYS A 50 -30.73 18.78 20.40
C LYS A 50 -31.69 18.85 21.58
N CYS A 51 -31.19 19.12 22.78
CA CYS A 51 -32.01 19.22 23.99
C CYS A 51 -32.32 20.70 24.31
N PRO A 52 -33.60 21.04 24.53
CA PRO A 52 -33.99 22.43 24.79
C PRO A 52 -33.41 22.95 26.11
N THR A 53 -33.35 22.12 27.16
CA THR A 53 -32.82 22.49 28.47
C THR A 53 -31.87 21.42 29.03
N LEU A 54 -31.07 21.80 30.02
CA LEU A 54 -30.19 20.89 30.77
C LEU A 54 -30.96 19.68 31.33
N LEU A 55 -32.14 19.91 31.91
CA LEU A 55 -32.97 18.85 32.48
C LEU A 55 -33.36 17.80 31.43
N HIS A 56 -33.74 18.22 30.22
CA HIS A 56 -34.06 17.28 29.14
C HIS A 56 -32.84 16.44 28.76
N PHE A 57 -31.66 17.07 28.68
CA PHE A 57 -30.44 16.34 28.37
C PHE A 57 -30.13 15.26 29.41
N LEU A 58 -30.20 15.59 30.71
CA LEU A 58 -29.91 14.64 31.79
C LEU A 58 -30.90 13.47 31.84
N LEU A 59 -32.17 13.71 31.48
CA LEU A 59 -33.18 12.65 31.41
C LEU A 59 -32.99 11.75 30.19
N ASP A 60 -32.71 12.33 29.02
CA ASP A 60 -32.56 11.57 27.78
C ASP A 60 -31.20 10.87 27.69
N TYR A 61 -30.17 11.44 28.32
CA TYR A 61 -28.78 10.98 28.26
C TYR A 61 -28.22 10.75 29.67
N PRO A 62 -28.69 9.71 30.39
CA PRO A 62 -28.01 9.26 31.60
C PRO A 62 -26.59 8.82 31.26
N GLU A 63 -25.69 8.87 32.25
CA GLU A 63 -24.26 8.64 32.06
C GLU A 63 -23.95 7.31 31.36
N GLU A 64 -24.64 6.23 31.73
CA GLU A 64 -24.46 4.90 31.12
C GLU A 64 -24.79 4.91 29.63
N ARG A 65 -25.82 5.67 29.24
CA ARG A 65 -26.23 5.81 27.84
C ARG A 65 -25.23 6.62 27.05
N ILE A 66 -24.70 7.69 27.65
CA ILE A 66 -23.61 8.50 27.05
C ILE A 66 -22.40 7.61 26.83
N TYR A 67 -21.95 6.91 27.89
CA TYR A 67 -20.80 6.02 27.83
C TYR A 67 -20.93 4.98 26.70
N GLN A 68 -22.06 4.27 26.65
CA GLN A 68 -22.28 3.27 25.61
C GLN A 68 -22.23 3.91 24.23
N ARG A 69 -23.00 4.96 23.98
CA ARG A 69 -23.08 5.59 22.64
C ARG A 69 -21.74 6.15 22.18
N LEU A 70 -20.99 6.80 23.07
CA LEU A 70 -19.66 7.32 22.75
C LEU A 70 -18.68 6.18 22.45
N LEU A 71 -18.75 5.05 23.17
CA LEU A 71 -17.92 3.88 22.88
C LEU A 71 -18.25 3.28 21.50
N TRP A 72 -19.53 3.15 21.15
CA TRP A 72 -19.94 2.69 19.82
C TRP A 72 -19.42 3.62 18.72
N PHE A 73 -19.54 4.93 18.91
CA PHE A 73 -19.02 5.93 17.98
C PHE A 73 -17.50 5.84 17.82
N LEU A 74 -16.75 5.74 18.93
CA LEU A 74 -15.31 5.56 18.91
C LEU A 74 -14.88 4.30 18.15
N LEU A 75 -15.55 3.17 18.41
CA LEU A 75 -15.25 1.92 17.71
C LEU A 75 -15.52 2.02 16.21
N ASP A 76 -16.53 2.78 15.80
CA ASP A 76 -16.82 3.01 14.38
C ASP A 76 -15.77 3.93 13.73
N LEU A 77 -15.40 5.05 14.36
CA LEU A 77 -14.30 5.90 13.90
C LEU A 77 -13.02 5.10 13.68
N ARG A 78 -12.67 4.23 14.65
CA ARG A 78 -11.48 3.36 14.54
C ARG A 78 -11.59 2.32 13.43
N ARG A 79 -12.79 1.84 13.11
CA ARG A 79 -12.99 0.93 11.97
C ARG A 79 -12.81 1.68 10.65
N GLN A 80 -13.31 2.90 10.56
CA GLN A 80 -13.18 3.74 9.38
C GLN A 80 -11.71 4.13 9.15
N SER A 81 -10.97 4.53 10.19
CA SER A 81 -9.54 4.84 10.07
C SER A 81 -8.72 3.62 9.62
N ARG A 82 -8.99 2.43 10.17
CA ARG A 82 -8.34 1.18 9.70
C ARG A 82 -8.64 0.85 8.23
N LYS A 83 -9.87 1.09 7.77
CA LYS A 83 -10.23 0.91 6.34
C LYS A 83 -9.48 1.89 5.45
N GLN A 84 -9.33 3.14 5.89
CA GLN A 84 -8.54 4.14 5.16
C GLN A 84 -7.06 3.76 5.10
N VAL A 85 -6.48 3.26 6.19
CA VAL A 85 -5.10 2.76 6.20
C VAL A 85 -4.96 1.54 5.28
N SER A 86 -5.89 0.59 5.30
CA SER A 86 -5.89 -0.56 4.37
C SER A 86 -5.95 -0.12 2.92
N GLY A 87 -6.84 0.82 2.58
CA GLY A 87 -6.93 1.37 1.24
C GLY A 87 -5.68 2.17 0.83
N ALA A 88 -5.03 2.87 1.77
CA ALA A 88 -3.78 3.58 1.50
C ALA A 88 -2.60 2.63 1.27
N VAL A 89 -2.54 1.50 1.99
CA VAL A 89 -1.53 0.45 1.81
C VAL A 89 -1.72 -0.26 0.46
N GLU A 90 -2.95 -0.61 0.09
CA GLU A 90 -3.25 -1.20 -1.22
C GLU A 90 -2.85 -0.28 -2.39
N VAL A 91 -3.06 1.03 -2.27
CA VAL A 91 -2.66 2.01 -3.31
C VAL A 91 -1.14 2.16 -3.41
N ALA A 92 -0.41 2.09 -2.28
CA ALA A 92 1.05 2.13 -2.27
C ALA A 92 1.69 0.87 -2.87
N GLU A 93 1.18 -0.33 -2.53
CA GLU A 93 1.65 -1.59 -3.09
C GLU A 93 1.38 -1.68 -4.61
N VAL A 94 0.22 -1.19 -5.08
CA VAL A 94 -0.08 -1.13 -6.52
C VAL A 94 0.85 -0.14 -7.25
N ALA A 95 1.20 0.99 -6.64
CA ALA A 95 2.14 1.94 -7.23
C ALA A 95 3.57 1.37 -7.35
N GLU A 96 4.02 0.60 -6.37
CA GLU A 96 5.35 -0.04 -6.37
C GLU A 96 5.44 -1.17 -7.40
N VAL A 97 4.40 -2.01 -7.50
CA VAL A 97 4.28 -3.05 -8.55
C VAL A 97 4.21 -2.44 -9.95
N LEU A 98 3.53 -1.29 -10.12
CA LEU A 98 3.47 -0.58 -11.40
C LEU A 98 4.82 0.07 -11.77
N ALA A 99 5.60 0.54 -10.80
CA ALA A 99 6.93 1.08 -11.03
C ALA A 99 7.93 -0.02 -11.44
N ASP A 100 7.89 -1.18 -10.79
CA ASP A 100 8.75 -2.32 -11.12
C ASP A 100 8.38 -2.95 -12.48
N THR A 101 7.09 -3.00 -12.82
CA THR A 101 6.66 -3.48 -14.15
C THR A 101 7.05 -2.50 -15.27
N GLN A 102 6.96 -1.19 -15.06
CA GLN A 102 7.45 -0.21 -16.03
C GLN A 102 8.98 -0.31 -16.23
N LYS A 103 9.74 -0.48 -15.15
CA LYS A 103 11.19 -0.70 -15.22
C LYS A 103 11.54 -1.99 -15.96
N THR A 104 10.79 -3.06 -15.73
CA THR A 104 11.00 -4.35 -16.38
C THR A 104 10.66 -4.31 -17.88
N VAL A 105 9.60 -3.58 -18.26
CA VAL A 105 9.21 -3.40 -19.67
C VAL A 105 10.23 -2.54 -20.42
N LEU A 106 10.70 -1.44 -19.83
CA LEU A 106 11.73 -0.60 -20.44
C LEU A 106 13.04 -1.37 -20.62
N GLN A 107 13.44 -2.15 -19.61
CA GLN A 107 14.65 -2.97 -19.69
C GLN A 107 14.52 -4.10 -20.73
N ALA A 108 13.34 -4.70 -20.89
CA ALA A 108 13.09 -5.68 -21.95
C ALA A 108 13.15 -5.07 -23.36
N LEU A 109 12.66 -3.84 -23.53
CA LEU A 109 12.78 -3.10 -24.79
C LEU A 109 14.23 -2.71 -25.11
N GLU A 110 14.99 -2.28 -24.10
CA GLU A 110 16.42 -2.02 -24.24
C GLU A 110 17.19 -3.30 -24.61
N ASP A 111 16.88 -4.43 -23.97
CA ASP A 111 17.50 -5.73 -24.28
C ASP A 111 17.18 -6.20 -25.71
N GLU A 112 15.94 -5.96 -26.19
CA GLU A 112 15.51 -6.28 -27.56
C GLU A 112 16.27 -5.43 -28.60
N GLU A 113 16.41 -4.11 -28.36
CA GLU A 113 17.16 -3.21 -29.22
C GLU A 113 18.67 -3.55 -29.26
N HIS A 114 19.25 -3.90 -28.11
CA HIS A 114 20.65 -4.35 -28.03
C HIS A 114 20.86 -5.68 -28.75
N PHE A 115 19.92 -6.62 -28.63
CA PHE A 115 20.00 -7.89 -29.35
C PHE A 115 19.87 -7.69 -30.87
N ALA A 116 18.94 -6.84 -31.32
CA ALA A 116 18.77 -6.50 -32.72
C ALA A 116 20.06 -5.90 -33.31
N THR A 117 20.66 -4.94 -32.62
CA THR A 117 21.93 -4.31 -33.02
C THR A 117 23.07 -5.33 -33.09
N CYS A 118 23.17 -6.22 -32.10
CA CYS A 118 24.14 -7.31 -32.11
C CYS A 118 23.90 -8.25 -33.30
N TRP A 119 22.65 -8.64 -33.55
CA TRP A 119 22.26 -9.55 -34.62
C TRP A 119 22.58 -9.02 -36.01
N GLU A 120 22.35 -7.73 -36.26
CA GLU A 120 22.66 -7.05 -37.51
C GLU A 120 24.17 -6.95 -37.77
N SER A 121 24.98 -6.86 -36.70
CA SER A 121 26.44 -6.84 -36.82
C SER A 121 27.06 -8.20 -37.21
N LEU A 122 26.30 -9.30 -37.07
CA LEU A 122 26.77 -10.65 -37.39
C LEU A 122 26.80 -10.87 -38.90
N ARG A 123 27.85 -11.57 -39.36
CA ARG A 123 27.90 -12.03 -40.76
C ARG A 123 26.81 -13.09 -41.00
N PRO A 124 26.30 -13.24 -42.24
CA PRO A 124 25.31 -14.27 -42.57
C PRO A 124 25.75 -15.70 -42.20
N SER A 125 27.06 -15.98 -42.22
CA SER A 125 27.60 -17.26 -41.77
C SER A 125 27.48 -17.48 -40.26
N GLN A 126 27.59 -16.42 -39.46
CA GLN A 126 27.48 -16.47 -37.99
C GLN A 126 26.01 -16.56 -37.56
N GLN A 127 25.12 -15.82 -38.22
CA GLN A 127 23.67 -15.96 -38.01
C GLN A 127 23.19 -17.39 -38.27
N ARG A 128 23.68 -18.04 -39.34
CA ARG A 128 23.40 -19.48 -39.59
C ARG A 128 23.92 -20.40 -38.48
N GLN A 129 25.10 -20.12 -37.92
CA GLN A 129 25.64 -20.90 -36.80
C GLN A 129 24.77 -20.75 -35.55
N PHE A 130 24.23 -19.55 -35.29
CA PHE A 130 23.26 -19.32 -34.23
C PHE A 130 21.98 -20.13 -34.44
N TRP A 131 21.39 -20.08 -35.64
CA TRP A 131 20.22 -20.89 -35.98
C TRP A 131 20.43 -22.39 -35.80
N VAL A 132 21.63 -22.90 -36.10
CA VAL A 132 21.97 -24.31 -35.86
C VAL A 132 22.00 -24.64 -34.36
N LEU A 133 22.44 -23.69 -33.53
CA LEU A 133 22.55 -23.89 -32.08
C LEU A 133 21.23 -23.75 -31.32
N LEU A 134 20.20 -23.16 -31.92
CA LEU A 134 18.84 -23.12 -31.38
C LEU A 134 18.08 -24.44 -31.52
N LYS A 135 18.53 -25.33 -32.41
CA LYS A 135 17.91 -26.64 -32.62
C LYS A 135 18.39 -27.64 -31.58
N GLU A 136 17.56 -28.64 -31.28
CA GLU A 136 17.95 -29.75 -30.43
C GLU A 136 19.18 -30.47 -31.01
N PRO A 137 20.16 -30.90 -30.19
CA PRO A 137 21.43 -31.46 -30.69
C PRO A 137 21.25 -32.61 -31.69
N GLN A 138 20.19 -33.39 -31.49
CA GLN A 138 19.77 -34.54 -32.29
C GLN A 138 19.13 -34.17 -33.64
N GLU A 139 18.71 -32.92 -33.83
CA GLU A 139 18.15 -32.40 -35.09
C GLU A 139 19.19 -31.70 -35.97
N THR A 140 20.36 -31.37 -35.41
CA THR A 140 21.38 -30.59 -36.12
C THR A 140 22.19 -31.41 -37.13
N GLY A 141 22.33 -32.72 -36.91
CA GLY A 141 23.24 -33.59 -37.66
C GLY A 141 24.73 -33.26 -37.52
N PHE A 142 25.11 -32.34 -36.61
CA PHE A 142 26.50 -31.92 -36.42
C PHE A 142 27.16 -32.61 -35.21
N SER A 143 28.47 -32.83 -35.30
CA SER A 143 29.25 -33.37 -34.20
C SER A 143 29.32 -32.42 -33.01
N ARG A 144 29.51 -32.97 -31.81
CA ARG A 144 29.68 -32.20 -30.57
C ARG A 144 30.83 -31.19 -30.65
N SER A 145 31.93 -31.53 -31.32
CA SER A 145 33.08 -30.64 -31.52
C SER A 145 32.74 -29.44 -32.41
N ARG A 146 31.93 -29.64 -33.45
CA ARG A 146 31.49 -28.56 -34.35
C ARG A 146 30.51 -27.61 -33.66
N LEU A 147 29.59 -28.14 -32.85
CA LEU A 147 28.70 -27.33 -32.01
C LEU A 147 29.49 -26.54 -30.96
N SER A 148 30.50 -27.14 -30.33
CA SER A 148 31.42 -26.44 -29.41
C SER A 148 32.16 -25.30 -30.10
N TYR A 149 32.66 -25.53 -31.31
CA TYR A 149 33.30 -24.47 -32.11
C TYR A 149 32.33 -23.31 -32.43
N TYR A 150 31.09 -23.59 -32.83
CA TYR A 150 30.09 -22.54 -33.07
C TYR A 150 29.76 -21.74 -31.81
N ARG A 151 29.63 -22.39 -30.64
CA ARG A 151 29.43 -21.69 -29.36
C ARG A 151 30.58 -20.75 -29.05
N CYS A 152 31.83 -21.19 -29.27
CA CYS A 152 33.01 -20.34 -29.07
C CYS A 152 33.04 -19.13 -30.03
N GLN A 153 32.64 -19.31 -31.29
CA GLN A 153 32.58 -18.22 -32.27
C GLN A 153 31.48 -17.20 -31.94
N LEU A 154 30.30 -17.67 -31.54
CA LEU A 154 29.23 -16.78 -31.10
C LEU A 154 29.61 -16.05 -29.81
N LYS A 155 30.19 -16.73 -28.82
CA LYS A 155 30.64 -16.08 -27.59
C LYS A 155 31.62 -14.95 -27.88
N LYS A 156 32.56 -15.14 -28.81
CA LYS A 156 33.48 -14.07 -29.25
C LYS A 156 32.75 -12.91 -29.92
N SER A 157 31.71 -13.19 -30.69
CA SER A 157 30.95 -12.15 -31.42
C SER A 157 30.08 -11.33 -30.47
N PHE A 158 29.49 -11.98 -29.46
CA PHE A 158 28.61 -11.35 -28.48
C PHE A 158 29.38 -10.67 -27.33
N LYS A 159 30.66 -11.00 -27.11
CA LYS A 159 31.47 -10.43 -26.01
C LYS A 159 31.53 -8.90 -26.01
N ASN A 160 31.45 -8.27 -27.18
CA ASN A 160 31.49 -6.81 -27.30
C ASN A 160 30.14 -6.15 -26.95
N PHE A 161 29.04 -6.89 -27.03
CA PHE A 161 27.69 -6.39 -26.74
C PHE A 161 27.23 -6.79 -25.32
N TYR A 162 27.69 -7.95 -24.86
CA TYR A 162 27.39 -8.49 -23.53
C TYR A 162 28.69 -8.91 -22.85
N PRO A 163 29.43 -7.96 -22.25
CA PRO A 163 30.75 -8.21 -21.68
C PRO A 163 30.73 -9.19 -20.48
N ASN A 164 29.56 -9.43 -19.90
CA ASN A 164 29.36 -10.27 -18.72
C ASN A 164 28.77 -11.67 -19.03
N LEU A 165 28.65 -12.07 -20.31
CA LEU A 165 28.24 -13.43 -20.77
C LEU A 165 29.43 -14.41 -20.90
#